data_AF-A0A382NZL1-F1
#
_entry.id   AF-A0A382NZL1-F1
#
_cell.length_a   1.000
_cell.length_b   1.000
_cell.length_c   1.000
_cell.angle_alpha   90.00
_cell.angle_beta   90.00
_cell.angle_gamma   90.00
#
_symmetry.space_group_name_H-M   'P 1'
#
loop_
_entity.id
_entity.type
_entity.pdbx_description
1 polymer ?
#
loop_
_entity_poly.entity_id
_entity_poly.type
_entity_poly.pdbx_seq_one_letter_code
_entity_poly.pdbx_strand_id
1 'polypeptide(L)'
;MPATTFAVTVGQGGTARTSGASNGVGGNSIISGTGFSTLTAYGGGGGGNGAGAPSVTLAEVGGSGGGGGGTSVAGGAAYSTSPSQGFAGGTGGNAGGGGGGAYAVGGSATGSPANTAGAGGAGKASSITGSSVTYAGGGGGGATTPNHGVGGAGGGGTGGSTGNGFAGTDGLGGGGGGGYYNTLGADGGDGIVIIRRPTTATSAVDLTLQSTATTAESAPTKADLVVLIEDREGTATLNTDIKGYISRNGSAFSSAVTFVDEGDWGSNKRILVARQVDISGITTGTSMKYKLTTHNQVASSKETYIHATSLAWA
;
A
#
# COMPACT_ATOMS: atom_id res chain seq x y z
N MET A 1 15.98 -8.22 -7.46
CA MET A 1 14.61 -7.79 -7.81
C MET A 1 14.68 -6.38 -8.38
N PRO A 2 14.20 -6.11 -9.61
CA PRO A 2 14.05 -4.75 -10.09
C PRO A 2 13.13 -3.95 -9.16
N ALA A 3 13.35 -2.65 -9.04
CA ALA A 3 12.47 -1.77 -8.28
C ALA A 3 11.10 -1.68 -8.98
N THR A 4 10.02 -2.04 -8.28
CA THR A 4 8.65 -1.78 -8.75
C THR A 4 8.29 -0.33 -8.46
N THR A 5 7.89 0.41 -9.49
CA THR A 5 7.43 1.80 -9.34
C THR A 5 5.91 1.84 -9.38
N PHE A 6 5.31 2.56 -8.42
CA PHE A 6 3.87 2.84 -8.39
C PHE A 6 3.65 4.34 -8.62
N ALA A 7 2.64 4.68 -9.42
CA ALA A 7 2.13 6.04 -9.49
C ALA A 7 0.92 6.14 -8.56
N VAL A 8 0.94 7.13 -7.65
CA VAL A 8 -0.08 7.32 -6.63
C VAL A 8 -0.60 8.74 -6.70
N THR A 9 -1.91 8.88 -6.83
CA THR A 9 -2.64 10.13 -6.69
C THR A 9 -3.54 10.01 -5.47
N VAL A 10 -3.47 11.00 -4.57
CA VAL A 10 -4.43 11.16 -3.48
C VAL A 10 -5.48 12.16 -3.91
N GLY A 11 -6.75 11.77 -3.77
CA GLY A 11 -7.88 12.63 -4.08
C GLY A 11 -8.11 13.65 -2.98
N GLN A 12 -8.26 14.92 -3.36
CA GLN A 12 -8.62 15.98 -2.42
C GLN A 12 -10.08 15.87 -1.99
N GLY A 13 -10.40 16.42 -0.83
CA GLY A 13 -11.77 16.63 -0.38
C GLY A 13 -12.57 17.52 -1.33
N GLY A 14 -13.89 17.32 -1.37
CA GLY A 14 -14.78 18.17 -2.15
C GLY A 14 -14.89 19.56 -1.53
N THR A 15 -14.76 20.62 -2.33
CA THR A 15 -14.75 21.99 -1.82
C THR A 15 -16.16 22.48 -1.46
N ALA A 16 -16.30 23.17 -0.34
CA ALA A 16 -17.46 23.99 -0.04
C ALA A 16 -17.58 25.08 -1.09
N ARG A 17 -18.79 25.28 -1.60
CA ARG A 17 -19.04 26.37 -2.55
C ARG A 17 -19.69 27.55 -1.86
N THR A 18 -19.32 28.73 -2.33
CA THR A 18 -19.94 30.00 -1.96
C THR A 18 -21.28 30.15 -2.69
N SER A 19 -22.37 30.19 -1.92
CA SER A 19 -23.76 30.52 -2.29
C SER A 19 -24.40 29.76 -3.47
N GLY A 20 -25.48 29.03 -3.20
CA GLY A 20 -26.50 28.65 -4.19
C GLY A 20 -26.17 27.53 -5.17
N ALA A 21 -25.02 26.87 -5.03
CA ALA A 21 -24.60 25.72 -5.85
C ALA A 21 -24.32 24.48 -4.98
N SER A 22 -24.39 23.28 -5.57
CA SER A 22 -23.94 22.03 -4.92
C SER A 22 -22.49 22.14 -4.49
N ASN A 23 -22.12 21.57 -3.33
CA ASN A 23 -20.71 21.46 -2.95
C ASN A 23 -19.91 20.71 -4.02
N GLY A 24 -18.62 20.98 -4.14
CA GLY A 24 -17.77 20.27 -5.10
C GLY A 24 -17.66 18.78 -4.77
N VAL A 25 -17.58 17.94 -5.81
CA VAL A 25 -17.18 16.55 -5.67
C VAL A 25 -15.74 16.43 -5.19
N GLY A 26 -15.46 15.38 -4.42
CA GLY A 26 -14.10 14.99 -4.05
C GLY A 26 -13.32 14.47 -5.26
N GLY A 27 -11.99 14.63 -5.21
CA GLY A 27 -11.08 14.04 -6.17
C GLY A 27 -10.95 12.53 -6.01
N ASN A 28 -10.62 11.84 -7.10
CA ASN A 28 -10.34 10.41 -7.07
C ASN A 28 -8.95 10.13 -6.50
N SER A 29 -8.81 9.08 -5.69
CA SER A 29 -7.51 8.50 -5.36
C SER A 29 -7.21 7.35 -6.32
N ILE A 30 -6.01 7.32 -6.90
CA ILE A 30 -5.65 6.39 -7.97
C ILE A 30 -4.30 5.76 -7.66
N ILE A 31 -4.18 4.45 -7.80
CA ILE A 31 -2.90 3.74 -7.78
C ILE A 31 -2.77 2.88 -9.03
N SER A 32 -1.63 3.02 -9.73
CA SER A 32 -1.28 2.25 -10.92
C SER A 32 0.18 1.79 -10.89
N GLY A 33 0.48 0.73 -11.63
CA GLY A 33 1.82 0.16 -11.72
C GLY A 33 1.83 -1.19 -12.43
N THR A 34 2.97 -1.84 -12.44
CA THR A 34 3.12 -3.19 -13.02
C THR A 34 2.67 -4.26 -12.01
N GLY A 35 1.93 -5.26 -12.49
CA GLY A 35 1.54 -6.44 -11.68
C GLY A 35 0.13 -6.41 -11.10
N PHE A 36 -0.65 -5.34 -11.34
CA PHE A 36 -2.07 -5.26 -11.01
C PHE A 36 -2.77 -4.22 -11.91
N SER A 37 -4.09 -4.30 -12.02
CA SER A 37 -4.90 -3.31 -12.73
C SER A 37 -4.98 -2.00 -11.93
N THR A 38 -5.01 -0.84 -12.61
CA THR A 38 -5.22 0.45 -11.93
C THR A 38 -6.45 0.39 -11.03
N LEU A 39 -6.26 0.80 -9.77
CA LEU A 39 -7.34 0.90 -8.80
C LEU A 39 -7.71 2.36 -8.62
N THR A 40 -9.00 2.65 -8.74
CA THR A 40 -9.57 3.98 -8.53
C THR A 40 -10.54 3.93 -7.37
N ALA A 41 -10.28 4.71 -6.34
CA ALA A 41 -11.25 5.08 -5.33
C ALA A 41 -11.88 6.41 -5.73
N TYR A 42 -13.18 6.41 -6.01
CA TYR A 42 -13.88 7.60 -6.46
C TYR A 42 -14.11 8.57 -5.30
N GLY A 43 -13.93 9.86 -5.55
CA GLY A 43 -14.20 10.90 -4.57
C GLY A 43 -15.70 11.01 -4.23
N GLY A 44 -16.01 11.55 -3.05
CA GLY A 44 -17.40 11.71 -2.58
C GLY A 44 -18.20 12.72 -3.40
N GLY A 45 -19.51 12.54 -3.45
CA GLY A 45 -20.44 13.44 -4.12
C GLY A 45 -20.71 14.72 -3.32
N GLY A 46 -20.93 15.83 -4.02
CA GLY A 46 -21.33 17.11 -3.46
C GLY A 46 -22.73 17.11 -2.85
N GLY A 47 -22.92 17.80 -1.72
CA GLY A 47 -24.25 18.05 -1.14
C GLY A 47 -25.10 18.98 -2.00
N GLY A 48 -26.42 18.76 -2.02
CA GLY A 48 -27.38 19.59 -2.74
C GLY A 48 -27.87 20.80 -1.94
N ASN A 49 -28.64 21.69 -2.58
CA ASN A 49 -29.23 22.87 -1.95
C ASN A 49 -30.76 22.96 -2.17
N GLY A 50 -31.48 23.70 -1.31
CA GLY A 50 -32.96 23.80 -1.35
C GLY A 50 -33.53 24.96 -2.18
N ALA A 51 -34.86 24.99 -2.33
CA ALA A 51 -35.64 25.88 -3.22
C ALA A 51 -35.68 27.37 -2.88
N GLY A 52 -35.01 27.81 -1.81
CA GLY A 52 -34.79 29.24 -1.51
C GLY A 52 -33.51 29.81 -2.11
N ALA A 53 -32.67 28.98 -2.72
CA ALA A 53 -31.46 29.40 -3.42
C ALA A 53 -31.80 29.92 -4.83
N PRO A 54 -30.95 30.78 -5.43
CA PRO A 54 -31.15 31.28 -6.79
C PRO A 54 -31.27 30.17 -7.86
N SER A 55 -30.80 28.95 -7.56
CA SER A 55 -31.04 27.73 -8.34
C SER A 55 -31.07 26.51 -7.43
N VAL A 56 -32.06 25.61 -7.55
CA VAL A 56 -32.04 24.30 -6.89
C VAL A 56 -31.01 23.41 -7.59
N THR A 57 -30.01 22.96 -6.85
CA THR A 57 -29.03 21.99 -7.36
C THR A 57 -29.17 20.68 -6.59
N LEU A 58 -29.27 19.58 -7.33
CA LEU A 58 -29.35 18.24 -6.77
C LEU A 58 -28.03 17.85 -6.11
N ALA A 59 -28.12 16.98 -5.11
CA ALA A 59 -26.93 16.34 -4.56
C ALA A 59 -26.25 15.49 -5.65
N GLU A 60 -24.93 15.53 -5.68
CA GLU A 60 -24.12 14.93 -6.74
C GLU A 60 -23.75 13.49 -6.41
N VAL A 61 -23.54 12.72 -7.47
CA VAL A 61 -23.09 11.32 -7.41
C VAL A 61 -21.58 11.31 -7.15
N GLY A 62 -21.11 10.35 -6.36
CA GLY A 62 -19.68 10.09 -6.14
C GLY A 62 -19.44 8.67 -5.67
N GLY A 63 -18.22 8.36 -5.20
CA GLY A 63 -17.92 7.07 -4.55
C GLY A 63 -18.90 6.76 -3.42
N SER A 64 -19.18 7.78 -2.60
CA SER A 64 -20.38 7.89 -1.78
C SER A 64 -21.19 9.10 -2.23
N GLY A 65 -22.51 9.04 -2.13
CA GLY A 65 -23.40 10.11 -2.60
C GLY A 65 -23.54 11.28 -1.61
N GLY A 66 -23.69 12.49 -2.13
CA GLY A 66 -23.89 13.69 -1.32
C GLY A 66 -25.26 13.74 -0.63
N GLY A 67 -25.37 14.50 0.46
CA GLY A 67 -26.64 14.69 1.17
C GLY A 67 -27.59 15.62 0.41
N GLY A 68 -28.88 15.33 0.43
CA GLY A 68 -29.91 16.16 -0.20
C GLY A 68 -30.05 17.53 0.47
N GLY A 69 -30.28 18.58 -0.33
CA GLY A 69 -30.60 19.91 0.17
C GLY A 69 -32.01 20.02 0.78
N GLY A 70 -32.34 21.18 1.34
CA GLY A 70 -33.70 21.43 1.83
C GLY A 70 -34.78 21.27 0.74
N THR A 71 -36.05 21.32 1.12
CA THR A 71 -37.24 21.15 0.26
C THR A 71 -37.33 19.80 -0.44
N SER A 72 -37.01 18.71 0.29
CA SER A 72 -37.16 17.33 -0.19
C SER A 72 -36.26 16.96 -1.38
N VAL A 73 -35.11 17.62 -1.52
CA VAL A 73 -34.13 17.26 -2.55
C VAL A 73 -33.54 15.89 -2.24
N ALA A 74 -33.49 15.03 -3.26
CA ALA A 74 -32.91 13.69 -3.13
C ALA A 74 -31.41 13.77 -2.84
N GLY A 75 -30.91 12.81 -2.04
CA GLY A 75 -29.47 12.59 -1.90
C GLY A 75 -28.86 12.03 -3.18
N GLY A 76 -27.57 12.25 -3.36
CA GLY A 76 -26.80 11.70 -4.46
C GLY A 76 -26.70 10.19 -4.34
N ALA A 77 -26.66 9.50 -5.48
CA ALA A 77 -26.35 8.07 -5.51
C ALA A 77 -24.84 7.83 -5.26
N ALA A 78 -24.48 6.61 -4.86
CA ALA A 78 -23.11 6.13 -4.97
C ALA A 78 -22.85 5.58 -6.37
N TYR A 79 -21.60 5.62 -6.83
CA TYR A 79 -21.20 4.91 -8.04
C TYR A 79 -21.44 3.41 -7.90
N SER A 80 -22.00 2.81 -8.96
CA SER A 80 -22.19 1.36 -9.04
C SER A 80 -20.89 0.70 -9.45
N THR A 81 -20.12 0.23 -8.46
CA THR A 81 -18.87 -0.52 -8.65
C THR A 81 -18.98 -1.90 -8.03
N SER A 82 -18.15 -2.85 -8.49
CA SER A 82 -17.99 -4.15 -7.85
C SER A 82 -16.53 -4.34 -7.43
N PRO A 83 -16.23 -4.38 -6.12
CA PRO A 83 -17.14 -4.16 -4.98
C PRO A 83 -17.64 -2.70 -4.89
N SER A 84 -18.74 -2.47 -4.18
CA SER A 84 -19.23 -1.10 -3.91
C SER A 84 -18.21 -0.32 -3.08
N GLN A 85 -18.01 0.96 -3.43
CA GLN A 85 -17.11 1.87 -2.72
C GLN A 85 -17.83 2.77 -1.71
N GLY A 86 -19.17 2.84 -1.78
CA GLY A 86 -19.95 3.66 -0.87
C GLY A 86 -21.44 3.52 -1.05
N PHE A 87 -22.16 4.42 -0.37
CA PHE A 87 -23.62 4.39 -0.29
C PHE A 87 -24.22 5.75 -0.64
N ALA A 88 -25.51 5.73 -0.98
CA ALA A 88 -26.24 6.95 -1.32
C ALA A 88 -26.41 7.87 -0.10
N GLY A 89 -26.52 9.17 -0.37
CA GLY A 89 -26.93 10.15 0.62
C GLY A 89 -28.43 10.09 0.92
N GLY A 90 -28.81 10.66 2.05
CA GLY A 90 -30.21 10.79 2.45
C GLY A 90 -30.89 11.97 1.78
N THR A 91 -32.21 11.88 1.67
CA THR A 91 -33.05 12.96 1.16
C THR A 91 -33.16 14.08 2.19
N GLY A 92 -33.10 15.34 1.75
CA GLY A 92 -33.41 16.46 2.63
C GLY A 92 -34.92 16.63 2.87
N GLY A 93 -35.26 17.67 3.61
CA GLY A 93 -36.63 18.06 4.02
C GLY A 93 -36.62 19.55 4.34
N ASN A 94 -37.15 20.00 5.48
CA ASN A 94 -36.85 21.37 5.94
C ASN A 94 -35.41 21.54 6.43
N ALA A 95 -34.72 20.42 6.65
CA ALA A 95 -33.31 20.31 6.98
C ALA A 95 -32.54 19.55 5.88
N GLY A 96 -31.21 19.54 5.95
CA GLY A 96 -30.37 18.77 5.03
C GLY A 96 -30.42 17.27 5.30
N GLY A 97 -30.33 16.46 4.25
CA GLY A 97 -30.02 15.04 4.35
C GLY A 97 -28.53 14.83 4.64
N GLY A 98 -28.19 13.72 5.29
CA GLY A 98 -26.79 13.33 5.51
C GLY A 98 -26.19 12.74 4.25
N GLY A 99 -24.88 12.94 4.03
CA GLY A 99 -24.14 12.27 2.98
C GLY A 99 -23.96 10.77 3.26
N GLY A 100 -23.83 9.97 2.21
CA GLY A 100 -23.50 8.55 2.33
C GLY A 100 -22.07 8.34 2.82
N GLY A 101 -21.84 7.28 3.57
CA GLY A 101 -20.50 6.82 3.93
C GLY A 101 -20.09 5.60 3.13
N ALA A 102 -18.85 5.14 3.33
CA ALA A 102 -18.34 3.93 2.68
C ALA A 102 -19.01 2.62 3.18
N TYR A 103 -19.80 2.67 4.27
CA TYR A 103 -20.42 1.49 4.89
C TYR A 103 -21.92 1.63 5.22
N ALA A 104 -22.50 2.82 5.11
CA ALA A 104 -23.93 3.01 5.31
C ALA A 104 -24.48 4.20 4.51
N VAL A 105 -25.76 4.14 4.18
CA VAL A 105 -26.50 5.26 3.60
C VAL A 105 -26.53 6.46 4.56
N GLY A 106 -26.58 7.66 4.00
CA GLY A 106 -26.85 8.86 4.76
C GLY A 106 -28.29 8.88 5.26
N GLY A 107 -28.51 9.42 6.45
CA GLY A 107 -29.86 9.59 6.99
C GLY A 107 -30.64 10.62 6.19
N SER A 108 -31.93 10.39 5.95
CA SER A 108 -32.83 11.43 5.47
C SER A 108 -33.17 12.42 6.59
N ALA A 109 -33.52 13.65 6.24
CA ALA A 109 -34.16 14.56 7.19
C ALA A 109 -35.49 13.96 7.65
N THR A 110 -35.80 14.05 8.95
CA THR A 110 -36.99 13.38 9.53
C THR A 110 -37.88 14.34 10.30
N GLY A 111 -39.20 14.12 10.15
CA GLY A 111 -40.32 14.74 10.88
C GLY A 111 -41.00 15.89 10.13
N SER A 112 -42.27 16.14 10.44
CA SER A 112 -42.99 17.35 10.03
C SER A 112 -43.53 18.04 11.29
N PRO A 113 -43.23 19.35 11.49
CA PRO A 113 -42.58 20.24 10.52
C PRO A 113 -41.04 20.13 10.53
N ALA A 114 -40.49 19.01 11.00
CA ALA A 114 -39.19 18.91 11.64
C ALA A 114 -37.98 19.47 10.89
N ASN A 115 -37.17 20.09 11.74
CA ASN A 115 -35.89 20.65 11.40
C ASN A 115 -34.77 19.67 11.77
N THR A 116 -35.00 18.35 11.76
CA THR A 116 -33.96 17.36 12.08
C THR A 116 -33.28 16.87 10.83
N ALA A 117 -32.01 17.25 10.70
CA ALA A 117 -31.17 16.82 9.60
C ALA A 117 -30.76 15.36 9.72
N GLY A 118 -30.44 14.78 8.58
CA GLY A 118 -29.90 13.44 8.49
C GLY A 118 -28.46 13.34 9.00
N ALA A 119 -28.16 12.30 9.77
CA ALA A 119 -26.78 11.95 10.11
C ALA A 119 -26.02 11.43 8.88
N GLY A 120 -24.72 11.67 8.84
CA GLY A 120 -23.84 11.10 7.82
C GLY A 120 -23.73 9.59 7.95
N GLY A 121 -23.68 8.90 6.80
CA GLY A 121 -23.48 7.45 6.76
C GLY A 121 -22.12 7.05 7.32
N ALA A 122 -22.04 5.91 7.99
CA ALA A 122 -20.80 5.40 8.56
C ALA A 122 -19.77 5.07 7.46
N GLY A 123 -18.50 5.37 7.74
CA GLY A 123 -17.35 4.95 6.96
C GLY A 123 -17.00 3.47 7.20
N LYS A 124 -15.98 2.99 6.48
CA LYS A 124 -15.54 1.59 6.50
C LYS A 124 -14.23 1.43 7.26
N ALA A 125 -14.19 0.45 8.16
CA ALA A 125 -12.97 0.09 8.88
C ALA A 125 -11.95 -0.62 7.97
N SER A 126 -10.67 -0.30 8.17
CA SER A 126 -9.52 -0.91 7.50
C SER A 126 -8.40 -1.15 8.51
N SER A 127 -7.79 -2.34 8.47
CA SER A 127 -6.68 -2.76 9.33
C SER A 127 -5.33 -2.77 8.59
N ILE A 128 -5.24 -2.09 7.45
CA ILE A 128 -4.03 -2.10 6.61
C ILE A 128 -2.83 -1.52 7.37
N THR A 129 -3.02 -0.51 8.22
CA THR A 129 -1.96 0.12 9.03
C THR A 129 -1.55 -0.70 10.27
N GLY A 130 -2.15 -1.87 10.49
CA GLY A 130 -1.91 -2.72 11.67
C GLY A 130 -2.85 -2.46 12.84
N SER A 131 -3.62 -1.37 12.82
CA SER A 131 -4.74 -1.09 13.73
C SER A 131 -6.00 -0.80 12.93
N SER A 132 -7.18 -1.03 13.52
CA SER A 132 -8.46 -0.74 12.86
C SER A 132 -8.72 0.77 12.84
N VAL A 133 -8.70 1.37 11.66
CA VAL A 133 -9.05 2.78 11.44
C VAL A 133 -10.23 2.86 10.48
N THR A 134 -11.20 3.72 10.77
CA THR A 134 -12.39 3.94 9.94
C THR A 134 -12.17 5.12 9.01
N TYR A 135 -12.52 4.96 7.74
CA TYR A 135 -12.34 5.95 6.68
C TYR A 135 -13.65 6.23 5.93
N ALA A 136 -13.74 7.40 5.31
CA ALA A 136 -14.80 7.81 4.41
C ALA A 136 -16.21 7.80 5.04
N GLY A 137 -16.34 8.45 6.20
CA GLY A 137 -17.64 8.76 6.79
C GLY A 137 -18.35 9.90 6.05
N GLY A 138 -19.67 9.82 5.90
CA GLY A 138 -20.48 10.88 5.28
C GLY A 138 -20.63 12.11 6.18
N GLY A 139 -20.85 13.28 5.61
CA GLY A 139 -21.15 14.51 6.36
C GLY A 139 -22.59 14.54 6.87
N GLY A 140 -22.83 15.18 8.01
CA GLY A 140 -24.17 15.41 8.55
C GLY A 140 -24.88 16.58 7.87
N GLY A 141 -26.21 16.52 7.73
CA GLY A 141 -27.01 17.61 7.17
C GLY A 141 -27.13 18.81 8.12
N GLY A 142 -27.31 20.01 7.58
CA GLY A 142 -27.53 21.23 8.38
C GLY A 142 -28.99 21.41 8.79
N ALA A 143 -29.21 21.97 9.99
CA ALA A 143 -30.54 22.21 10.55
C ALA A 143 -30.53 23.26 11.67
N THR A 144 -31.67 23.84 12.04
CA THR A 144 -31.78 24.65 13.27
C THR A 144 -31.28 23.86 14.49
N THR A 145 -30.68 24.55 15.45
CA THR A 145 -30.32 23.96 16.75
C THR A 145 -31.56 23.40 17.47
N PRO A 146 -31.47 22.23 18.13
CA PRO A 146 -30.29 21.36 18.29
C PRO A 146 -30.20 20.23 17.25
N ASN A 147 -30.94 20.32 16.14
CA ASN A 147 -31.33 19.16 15.34
C ASN A 147 -30.44 18.93 14.09
N HIS A 148 -29.18 19.37 14.13
CA HIS A 148 -28.23 19.15 13.04
C HIS A 148 -27.74 17.69 13.00
N GLY A 149 -27.39 17.23 11.80
CA GLY A 149 -26.89 15.88 11.60
C GLY A 149 -25.46 15.74 12.11
N VAL A 150 -25.19 14.67 12.85
CA VAL A 150 -23.81 14.29 13.18
C VAL A 150 -23.11 13.72 11.95
N GLY A 151 -21.80 13.96 11.83
CA GLY A 151 -20.99 13.31 10.81
C GLY A 151 -20.82 11.82 11.08
N GLY A 152 -20.70 11.04 10.02
CA GLY A 152 -20.47 9.59 10.10
C GLY A 152 -19.06 9.26 10.60
N ALA A 153 -18.93 8.13 11.28
CA ALA A 153 -17.63 7.60 11.71
C ALA A 153 -16.67 7.48 10.52
N GLY A 154 -15.39 7.83 10.72
CA GLY A 154 -14.41 7.94 9.64
C GLY A 154 -14.28 9.35 9.06
N GLY A 155 -14.43 10.37 9.92
CA GLY A 155 -14.07 11.74 9.62
C GLY A 155 -15.17 12.60 8.98
N GLY A 156 -16.43 12.19 9.03
CA GLY A 156 -17.53 13.01 8.54
C GLY A 156 -17.69 14.30 9.38
N GLY A 157 -17.85 15.43 8.71
CA GLY A 157 -18.13 16.71 9.35
C GLY A 157 -19.57 16.80 9.85
N THR A 158 -19.77 17.39 11.03
CA THR A 158 -21.11 17.67 11.57
C THR A 158 -21.80 18.81 10.82
N GLY A 159 -23.11 18.72 10.65
CA GLY A 159 -23.90 19.77 10.02
C GLY A 159 -23.92 21.07 10.85
N GLY A 160 -24.07 22.19 10.15
CA GLY A 160 -24.19 23.53 10.73
C GLY A 160 -25.61 23.85 11.21
N SER A 161 -25.72 24.89 12.04
CA SER A 161 -27.00 25.36 12.56
C SER A 161 -27.17 26.88 12.47
N THR A 162 -26.49 27.63 13.32
CA THR A 162 -26.37 29.10 13.25
C THR A 162 -25.07 29.54 12.58
N GLY A 163 -24.15 28.61 12.37
CA GLY A 163 -22.90 28.78 11.63
C GLY A 163 -22.74 27.72 10.55
N ASN A 164 -21.62 27.80 9.83
CA ASN A 164 -21.28 26.86 8.76
C ASN A 164 -21.21 25.41 9.28
N GLY A 165 -21.29 24.46 8.35
CA GLY A 165 -20.94 23.07 8.62
C GLY A 165 -19.48 22.93 9.06
N PHE A 166 -19.14 21.77 9.60
CA PHE A 166 -17.78 21.42 9.96
C PHE A 166 -17.13 20.64 8.83
N ALA A 167 -15.85 20.88 8.58
CA ALA A 167 -15.11 20.17 7.54
C ALA A 167 -14.99 18.68 7.88
N GLY A 168 -14.86 17.87 6.82
CA GLY A 168 -14.40 16.51 6.97
C GLY A 168 -12.97 16.47 7.51
N THR A 169 -12.58 15.35 8.09
CA THR A 169 -11.21 15.16 8.62
C THR A 169 -10.27 14.76 7.49
N ASP A 170 -9.25 15.58 7.23
CA ASP A 170 -8.18 15.25 6.29
C ASP A 170 -7.46 13.96 6.68
N GLY A 171 -7.07 13.20 5.67
CA GLY A 171 -6.45 11.89 5.86
C GLY A 171 -7.46 10.78 6.18
N LEU A 172 -8.75 11.11 6.33
CA LEU A 172 -9.83 10.12 6.48
C LEU A 172 -10.78 10.06 5.29
N GLY A 173 -10.74 11.02 4.37
CA GLY A 173 -11.64 11.07 3.20
C GLY A 173 -13.11 11.31 3.54
N GLY A 174 -13.41 11.90 4.70
CA GLY A 174 -14.78 12.12 5.17
C GLY A 174 -15.48 13.28 4.46
N GLY A 175 -16.81 13.20 4.34
CA GLY A 175 -17.61 14.27 3.74
C GLY A 175 -17.77 15.48 4.68
N GLY A 176 -17.83 16.68 4.13
CA GLY A 176 -18.09 17.91 4.89
C GLY A 176 -19.54 18.04 5.34
N GLY A 177 -19.77 18.70 6.48
CA GLY A 177 -21.10 18.97 7.02
C GLY A 177 -21.88 19.98 6.17
N GLY A 178 -23.19 19.77 6.04
CA GLY A 178 -24.09 20.68 5.35
C GLY A 178 -24.38 21.95 6.17
N GLY A 179 -24.59 23.07 5.49
CA GLY A 179 -25.09 24.31 6.09
C GLY A 179 -26.61 24.32 6.25
N TYR A 180 -27.12 25.30 6.98
CA TYR A 180 -28.53 25.60 7.14
C TYR A 180 -28.85 27.05 6.76
N TYR A 181 -29.92 27.25 5.98
CA TYR A 181 -30.31 28.54 5.40
C TYR A 181 -29.16 29.31 4.73
N ASN A 182 -28.69 30.40 5.35
CA ASN A 182 -27.69 31.33 4.83
C ASN A 182 -26.25 30.96 5.25
N THR A 183 -26.08 29.84 5.94
CA THR A 183 -24.75 29.32 6.29
C THR A 183 -24.25 28.35 5.22
N LEU A 184 -22.94 28.25 5.11
CA LEU A 184 -22.30 27.42 4.10
C LEU A 184 -22.12 25.99 4.60
N GLY A 185 -22.08 25.04 3.67
CA GLY A 185 -21.45 23.74 3.95
C GLY A 185 -19.95 23.89 4.13
N ALA A 186 -19.29 22.79 4.48
CA ALA A 186 -17.85 22.75 4.63
C ALA A 186 -17.19 21.76 3.66
N ASP A 187 -15.87 21.88 3.54
CA ASP A 187 -15.04 21.01 2.71
C ASP A 187 -15.11 19.56 3.20
N GLY A 188 -15.02 18.61 2.26
CA GLY A 188 -14.64 17.25 2.59
C GLY A 188 -13.18 17.18 3.00
N GLY A 189 -12.82 16.12 3.74
CA GLY A 189 -11.44 15.84 4.07
C GLY A 189 -10.73 15.14 2.91
N ASP A 190 -9.43 15.41 2.76
CA ASP A 190 -8.58 14.72 1.79
C ASP A 190 -8.54 13.20 2.04
N GLY A 191 -8.45 12.44 0.94
CA GLY A 191 -8.31 10.98 0.97
C GLY A 191 -6.90 10.53 1.36
N ILE A 192 -6.67 9.22 1.31
CA ILE A 192 -5.34 8.62 1.48
C ILE A 192 -5.18 7.39 0.59
N VAL A 193 -3.92 7.01 0.35
CA VAL A 193 -3.56 5.70 -0.21
C VAL A 193 -2.64 4.99 0.78
N ILE A 194 -3.06 3.82 1.25
CA ILE A 194 -2.27 3.00 2.18
C ILE A 194 -1.72 1.80 1.42
N ILE A 195 -0.39 1.68 1.36
CA ILE A 195 0.30 0.55 0.75
C ILE A 195 0.93 -0.29 1.86
N ARG A 196 0.57 -1.57 1.93
CA ARG A 196 1.22 -2.55 2.81
C ARG A 196 1.82 -3.67 1.98
N ARG A 197 3.09 -3.97 2.24
CA ARG A 197 3.81 -5.10 1.67
C ARG A 197 4.43 -5.95 2.77
N PRO A 198 4.54 -7.28 2.60
CA PRO A 198 5.39 -8.10 3.44
C PRO A 198 6.84 -7.60 3.40
N THR A 199 7.52 -7.62 4.55
CA THR A 199 8.93 -7.23 4.70
C THR A 199 9.89 -8.42 4.59
N THR A 200 9.38 -9.65 4.63
CA THR A 200 10.18 -10.84 4.34
C THR A 200 10.56 -10.84 2.86
N ALA A 201 11.86 -10.80 2.58
CA ALA A 201 12.37 -10.94 1.23
C ALA A 201 11.95 -12.32 0.71
N THR A 202 11.06 -12.37 -0.27
CA THR A 202 10.56 -13.59 -0.91
C THR A 202 11.59 -14.20 -1.87
N SER A 203 12.85 -14.25 -1.50
CA SER A 203 13.90 -14.74 -2.41
C SER A 203 15.08 -15.33 -1.65
N ALA A 204 14.88 -16.51 -1.07
CA ALA A 204 15.94 -17.50 -1.07
C ALA A 204 16.05 -17.99 -2.52
N VAL A 205 16.85 -17.30 -3.33
CA VAL A 205 17.12 -17.66 -4.72
C VAL A 205 18.55 -18.19 -4.78
N ASP A 206 18.76 -19.18 -5.63
CA ASP A 206 20.08 -19.72 -5.95
C ASP A 206 21.03 -18.59 -6.38
N LEU A 207 22.16 -18.49 -5.69
CA LEU A 207 23.16 -17.46 -5.89
C LEU A 207 24.23 -17.95 -6.87
N THR A 208 24.82 -17.03 -7.61
CA THR A 208 26.12 -17.21 -8.26
C THR A 208 27.02 -16.06 -7.84
N LEU A 209 28.00 -16.35 -6.99
CA LEU A 209 29.02 -15.40 -6.53
C LEU A 209 30.33 -15.69 -7.26
N GLN A 210 30.96 -14.67 -7.82
CA GLN A 210 32.25 -14.82 -8.48
C GLN A 210 33.20 -13.72 -8.02
N SER A 211 34.45 -14.10 -7.75
CA SER A 211 35.48 -13.13 -7.38
C SER A 211 35.95 -12.31 -8.57
N THR A 212 36.53 -11.15 -8.28
CA THR A 212 37.48 -10.51 -9.20
C THR A 212 38.74 -11.37 -9.32
N ALA A 213 39.49 -11.19 -10.42
CA ALA A 213 40.72 -11.96 -10.63
C ALA A 213 41.85 -11.39 -9.78
N THR A 214 42.65 -12.29 -9.20
CA THR A 214 43.95 -11.98 -8.61
C THR A 214 45.04 -12.61 -9.45
N THR A 215 46.08 -11.85 -9.81
CA THR A 215 47.18 -12.36 -10.64
C THR A 215 48.17 -13.14 -9.78
N ALA A 216 48.41 -14.41 -10.12
CA ALA A 216 49.47 -15.24 -9.54
C ALA A 216 50.84 -14.93 -10.18
N GLU A 217 51.92 -15.13 -9.41
CA GLU A 217 53.30 -14.90 -9.87
C GLU A 217 53.77 -15.92 -10.93
N SER A 218 53.24 -17.13 -10.87
CA SER A 218 53.45 -18.21 -11.85
C SER A 218 52.13 -18.95 -12.07
N ALA A 219 52.04 -19.78 -13.12
CA ALA A 219 50.81 -20.51 -13.44
C ALA A 219 50.59 -21.65 -12.42
N PRO A 220 49.63 -21.52 -11.47
CA PRO A 220 49.48 -22.50 -10.41
C PRO A 220 48.85 -23.77 -10.93
N THR A 221 49.14 -24.89 -10.28
CA THR A 221 48.59 -26.20 -10.63
C THR A 221 47.63 -26.74 -9.58
N LYS A 222 47.72 -26.22 -8.35
CA LYS A 222 46.85 -26.57 -7.23
C LYS A 222 46.25 -25.33 -6.57
N ALA A 223 45.08 -25.49 -5.97
CA ALA A 223 44.45 -24.44 -5.18
C ALA A 223 43.64 -24.99 -4.00
N ASP A 224 43.52 -24.17 -2.96
CA ASP A 224 42.67 -24.40 -1.81
C ASP A 224 41.54 -23.35 -1.80
N LEU A 225 40.32 -23.80 -1.54
CA LEU A 225 39.13 -22.93 -1.44
C LEU A 225 38.47 -23.16 -0.08
N VAL A 226 38.34 -22.08 0.70
CA VAL A 226 37.70 -22.07 2.02
C VAL A 226 36.49 -21.15 1.98
N VAL A 227 35.36 -21.60 2.51
CA VAL A 227 34.10 -20.83 2.54
C VAL A 227 33.50 -20.87 3.94
N LEU A 228 33.18 -19.71 4.48
CA LEU A 228 32.40 -19.60 5.72
C LEU A 228 30.93 -19.46 5.36
N ILE A 229 30.11 -20.41 5.81
CA ILE A 229 28.67 -20.39 5.57
C ILE A 229 27.87 -20.31 6.87
N GLU A 230 26.61 -19.91 6.74
CA GLU A 230 25.58 -20.04 7.77
C GLU A 230 24.35 -20.73 7.16
N ASP A 231 23.87 -21.76 7.85
CA ASP A 231 22.59 -22.41 7.59
C ASP A 231 21.50 -21.63 8.33
N ARG A 232 21.06 -20.52 7.72
CA ARG A 232 20.07 -19.61 8.29
C ARG A 232 18.76 -20.34 8.55
N GLU A 233 18.34 -21.14 7.58
CA GLU A 233 17.18 -22.04 7.66
C GLU A 233 17.54 -23.37 7.01
N GLY A 234 17.07 -24.49 7.58
CA GLY A 234 17.44 -25.83 7.13
C GLY A 234 18.95 -26.08 7.21
N THR A 235 19.47 -27.04 6.45
CA THR A 235 20.92 -27.27 6.34
C THR A 235 21.28 -27.49 4.88
N ALA A 236 22.29 -26.77 4.38
CA ALA A 236 22.81 -26.95 3.04
C ALA A 236 23.51 -28.30 2.91
N THR A 237 23.09 -29.11 1.93
CA THR A 237 23.77 -30.35 1.56
C THR A 237 25.04 -30.01 0.78
N LEU A 238 26.22 -30.38 1.30
CA LEU A 238 27.50 -30.12 0.64
C LEU A 238 27.53 -30.75 -0.76
N ASN A 239 28.16 -30.05 -1.70
CA ASN A 239 28.35 -30.50 -3.09
C ASN A 239 27.05 -30.65 -3.92
N THR A 240 25.89 -30.39 -3.31
CA THR A 240 24.57 -30.37 -3.96
C THR A 240 23.97 -28.97 -3.88
N ASP A 241 23.67 -28.50 -2.66
CA ASP A 241 23.04 -27.21 -2.37
C ASP A 241 24.06 -26.06 -2.36
N ILE A 242 25.35 -26.37 -2.24
CA ILE A 242 26.45 -25.41 -2.40
C ILE A 242 27.59 -26.06 -3.19
N LYS A 243 28.10 -25.33 -4.19
CA LYS A 243 29.19 -25.78 -5.06
C LYS A 243 30.20 -24.67 -5.25
N GLY A 244 31.48 -25.04 -5.34
CA GLY A 244 32.59 -24.13 -5.61
C GLY A 244 33.35 -24.52 -6.86
N TYR A 245 33.96 -23.54 -7.51
CA TYR A 245 34.73 -23.70 -8.73
C TYR A 245 35.94 -22.75 -8.70
N ILE A 246 37.05 -23.16 -9.28
CA ILE A 246 38.29 -22.37 -9.32
C ILE A 246 38.71 -22.15 -10.77
N SER A 247 39.20 -20.96 -11.09
CA SER A 247 39.78 -20.62 -12.39
C SER A 247 41.21 -20.14 -12.18
N ARG A 248 42.10 -20.46 -13.14
CA ARG A 248 43.44 -19.83 -13.24
C ARG A 248 43.64 -18.96 -14.48
N ASN A 249 42.63 -18.87 -15.36
CA ASN A 249 42.68 -18.01 -16.55
C ASN A 249 41.60 -16.92 -16.55
N GLY A 250 40.82 -16.84 -15.48
CA GLY A 250 39.77 -15.84 -15.27
C GLY A 250 38.47 -16.05 -16.04
N SER A 251 38.37 -17.08 -16.91
CA SER A 251 37.23 -17.32 -17.80
C SER A 251 36.71 -18.77 -17.78
N ALA A 252 37.60 -19.76 -17.85
CA ALA A 252 37.28 -21.18 -17.69
C ALA A 252 37.39 -21.57 -16.22
N PHE A 253 36.46 -22.40 -15.75
CA PHE A 253 36.44 -22.91 -14.37
C PHE A 253 36.70 -24.41 -14.35
N SER A 254 37.25 -24.89 -13.24
CA SER A 254 37.35 -26.31 -12.92
C SER A 254 35.97 -26.95 -12.90
N SER A 255 35.95 -28.29 -12.84
CA SER A 255 34.80 -29.02 -12.30
C SER A 255 34.48 -28.53 -10.88
N ALA A 256 33.25 -28.79 -10.41
CA ALA A 256 32.88 -28.45 -9.03
C ALA A 256 33.87 -29.10 -8.06
N VAL A 257 34.42 -28.30 -7.15
CA VAL A 257 35.29 -28.80 -6.08
C VAL A 257 34.48 -29.67 -5.13
N THR A 258 35.15 -30.60 -4.45
CA THR A 258 34.53 -31.38 -3.38
C THR A 258 34.79 -30.69 -2.06
N PHE A 259 33.79 -30.02 -1.52
CA PHE A 259 33.82 -29.48 -0.17
C PHE A 259 33.70 -30.59 0.87
N VAL A 260 34.48 -30.43 1.93
CA VAL A 260 34.37 -31.13 3.20
C VAL A 260 34.09 -30.09 4.28
N ASP A 261 33.29 -30.47 5.27
CA ASP A 261 33.07 -29.67 6.47
C ASP A 261 34.23 -29.89 7.45
N GLU A 262 34.97 -28.83 7.78
CA GLU A 262 36.11 -28.89 8.69
C GLU A 262 35.81 -28.24 10.06
N GLY A 263 34.56 -27.87 10.33
CA GLY A 263 34.11 -27.42 11.66
C GLY A 263 33.27 -26.15 11.65
N ASP A 264 33.00 -25.64 12.85
CA ASP A 264 32.08 -24.52 13.06
C ASP A 264 32.80 -23.24 13.52
N TRP A 265 32.27 -22.08 13.11
CA TRP A 265 32.73 -20.75 13.56
C TRP A 265 31.64 -19.97 14.31
N GLY A 266 30.52 -20.62 14.61
CA GLY A 266 29.42 -20.11 15.41
C GLY A 266 28.21 -21.05 15.36
N SER A 267 27.09 -20.65 15.96
CA SER A 267 25.84 -21.41 15.85
C SER A 267 25.33 -21.42 14.40
N ASN A 268 24.99 -22.60 13.88
CA ASN A 268 24.55 -22.83 12.50
C ASN A 268 25.56 -22.35 11.44
N LYS A 269 26.85 -22.31 11.77
CA LYS A 269 27.89 -21.65 10.97
C LYS A 269 29.08 -22.57 10.75
N ARG A 270 29.29 -22.99 9.50
CA ARG A 270 30.27 -24.01 9.10
C ARG A 270 31.42 -23.45 8.26
N ILE A 271 32.54 -24.16 8.29
CA ILE A 271 33.76 -23.91 7.52
C ILE A 271 33.89 -25.02 6.47
N LEU A 272 33.59 -24.69 5.21
CA LEU A 272 33.71 -25.62 4.10
C LEU A 272 35.06 -25.47 3.42
N VAL A 273 35.75 -26.58 3.18
CA VAL A 273 37.11 -26.58 2.63
C VAL A 273 37.24 -27.57 1.48
N ALA A 274 37.91 -27.15 0.42
CA ALA A 274 38.42 -28.02 -0.63
C ALA A 274 39.93 -27.76 -0.76
N ARG A 275 40.76 -28.76 -0.48
CA ARG A 275 42.23 -28.65 -0.49
C ARG A 275 42.83 -29.33 -1.72
N GLN A 276 43.97 -28.83 -2.17
CA GLN A 276 44.81 -29.43 -3.22
C GLN A 276 44.03 -29.73 -4.51
N VAL A 277 43.07 -28.85 -4.85
CA VAL A 277 42.25 -28.97 -6.05
C VAL A 277 43.13 -28.87 -7.28
N ASP A 278 43.08 -29.87 -8.15
CA ASP A 278 43.80 -29.83 -9.42
C ASP A 278 43.16 -28.85 -10.41
N ILE A 279 43.93 -27.84 -10.81
CA ILE A 279 43.54 -26.82 -11.77
C ILE A 279 44.44 -26.82 -13.03
N SER A 280 45.34 -27.79 -13.14
CA SER A 280 46.28 -27.90 -14.27
C SER A 280 45.60 -28.16 -15.62
N GLY A 281 44.38 -28.75 -15.61
CA GLY A 281 43.55 -28.96 -16.80
C GLY A 281 43.10 -27.67 -17.50
N ILE A 282 43.17 -26.52 -16.83
CA ILE A 282 42.97 -25.21 -17.46
C ILE A 282 44.32 -24.80 -18.05
N THR A 283 44.60 -25.06 -19.32
CA THR A 283 45.98 -25.18 -19.84
C THR A 283 46.90 -23.96 -19.75
N THR A 284 46.40 -22.73 -19.55
CA THR A 284 47.24 -21.52 -19.38
C THR A 284 46.60 -20.52 -18.43
N GLY A 285 47.38 -19.56 -17.89
CA GLY A 285 46.87 -18.39 -17.17
C GLY A 285 47.38 -18.25 -15.73
N THR A 286 47.32 -17.01 -15.22
CA THR A 286 47.62 -16.64 -13.83
C THR A 286 46.49 -15.83 -13.18
N SER A 287 45.35 -15.68 -13.85
CA SER A 287 44.19 -14.94 -13.34
C SER A 287 43.32 -15.83 -12.45
N MET A 288 43.65 -15.86 -11.16
CA MET A 288 42.98 -16.69 -10.16
C MET A 288 41.61 -16.11 -9.80
N LYS A 289 40.56 -16.94 -9.90
CA LYS A 289 39.20 -16.61 -9.46
C LYS A 289 38.53 -17.80 -8.80
N TYR A 290 37.60 -17.52 -7.90
CA TYR A 290 36.61 -18.50 -7.46
C TYR A 290 35.22 -18.14 -7.97
N LYS A 291 34.38 -19.16 -8.07
CA LYS A 291 32.93 -19.03 -8.23
C LYS A 291 32.25 -19.94 -7.23
N LEU A 292 31.27 -19.44 -6.49
CA LEU A 292 30.39 -20.21 -5.62
C LEU A 292 28.97 -20.13 -6.16
N THR A 293 28.23 -21.22 -6.04
CA THR A 293 26.80 -21.25 -6.36
C THR A 293 26.03 -21.93 -5.25
N THR A 294 24.88 -21.37 -4.88
CA THR A 294 23.89 -22.09 -4.07
C THR A 294 22.81 -22.68 -4.97
N HIS A 295 22.20 -23.77 -4.52
CA HIS A 295 21.16 -24.52 -5.23
C HIS A 295 20.04 -24.86 -4.25
N ASN A 296 18.84 -25.12 -4.77
CA ASN A 296 17.68 -25.55 -4.01
C ASN A 296 17.34 -24.64 -2.82
N GLN A 297 17.59 -23.34 -2.95
CA GLN A 297 17.23 -22.36 -1.92
C GLN A 297 15.71 -22.19 -1.87
N VAL A 298 15.14 -22.24 -0.68
CA VAL A 298 13.69 -22.12 -0.46
C VAL A 298 13.45 -21.27 0.76
N ALA A 299 12.68 -20.19 0.57
CA ALA A 299 12.40 -19.24 1.65
C ALA A 299 11.80 -19.98 2.86
N SER A 300 12.26 -19.63 4.06
CA SER A 300 11.79 -20.20 5.32
C SER A 300 12.00 -21.70 5.51
N SER A 301 12.78 -22.39 4.66
CA SER A 301 13.03 -23.83 4.82
C SER A 301 14.42 -24.29 4.41
N LYS A 302 15.10 -23.55 3.51
CA LYS A 302 16.51 -23.73 3.21
C LYS A 302 17.13 -22.42 2.73
N GLU A 303 17.89 -21.77 3.61
CA GLU A 303 18.58 -20.52 3.34
C GLU A 303 20.05 -20.63 3.76
N THR A 304 20.95 -20.52 2.78
CA THR A 304 22.40 -20.62 2.97
C THR A 304 23.05 -19.28 2.74
N TYR A 305 23.70 -18.74 3.77
CA TYR A 305 24.39 -17.47 3.72
C TYR A 305 25.89 -17.72 3.59
N ILE A 306 26.56 -16.96 2.73
CA ILE A 306 28.02 -17.00 2.56
C ILE A 306 28.60 -15.75 3.21
N HIS A 307 29.45 -15.94 4.22
CA HIS A 307 30.02 -14.85 5.02
C HIS A 307 31.43 -14.45 4.56
N ALA A 308 32.22 -15.43 4.12
CA ALA A 308 33.55 -15.18 3.59
C ALA A 308 33.98 -16.29 2.64
N THR A 309 34.93 -15.97 1.76
CA THR A 309 35.58 -16.93 0.86
C THR A 309 37.05 -16.58 0.72
N SER A 310 37.91 -17.59 0.84
CA SER A 310 39.36 -17.46 0.65
C SER A 310 39.83 -18.44 -0.42
N LEU A 311 40.71 -17.97 -1.29
CA LEU A 311 41.34 -18.75 -2.35
C LEU A 311 42.86 -18.64 -2.20
N ALA A 312 43.53 -19.77 -2.06
CA ALA A 312 44.99 -19.88 -2.04
C ALA A 312 45.45 -20.82 -3.16
N TRP A 313 46.69 -20.68 -3.63
CA TRP A 313 47.20 -21.44 -4.77
C TRP A 313 48.72 -21.69 -4.71
N ALA A 314 49.16 -22.70 -5.46
CA ALA A 314 50.57 -23.07 -5.67
C ALA A 314 50.79 -23.68 -7.07
#